data_AF-A0A096P7M1-F1
#
_entry.id   AF-A0A096P7M1-F1
#
_cell.length_a   1.000
_cell.length_b   1.000
_cell.length_c   1.000
_cell.angle_alpha   90.00
_cell.angle_beta   90.00
_cell.angle_gamma   90.00
#
_symmetry.space_group_name_H-M   'P 1'
#
loop_
_entity.id
_entity.type
_entity.pdbx_description
1 polymer ?
#
loop_
_entity_poly.entity_id
_entity_poly.type
_entity_poly.pdbx_seq_one_letter_code
_entity_poly.pdbx_strand_id
1 'polypeptide(L)'
;MVYIALVVRHLVRRSCVAVASWARSIARGARVMSSTSPVGASRAGPGRETRTRADAKPRTAAFVLARDGIGEDARATCERLAEIASWCGAVGIERVSAYESSGRVADGRGRDAMRDALERRARRDGFAYVLRACDRENGGKIDVIARGGGDGGSSAWTIEVDALRAEDACAALVAAATRADVESVDDERDEDHEGRAFENKRHVGKIERWMRDRGNFLTPADVVVVFGEVFHLDGYPPWQLYAAEMFHETSLEAFTREKFARIVEKYRTTAQRFGR
;
A
#
# COMPACT_ATOMS: atom_id res chain seq x y z
N MET A 1 -2.98 -16.13 -1.90
CA MET A 1 -2.21 -15.20 -2.76
C MET A 1 -1.80 -15.80 -4.11
N VAL A 2 -1.31 -17.04 -4.22
CA VAL A 2 -1.00 -17.66 -5.52
C VAL A 2 -2.22 -17.85 -6.43
N TYR A 3 -3.40 -18.08 -5.84
CA TYR A 3 -4.67 -18.11 -6.57
C TYR A 3 -4.94 -16.80 -7.33
N ILE A 4 -4.51 -15.64 -6.82
CA ILE A 4 -4.72 -14.34 -7.48
C ILE A 4 -3.83 -14.22 -8.72
N ALA A 5 -2.56 -14.63 -8.62
CA ALA A 5 -1.64 -14.60 -9.77
C ALA A 5 -2.04 -15.59 -10.87
N LEU A 6 -2.48 -16.80 -10.50
CA LEU A 6 -3.00 -17.81 -11.44
C LEU A 6 -4.31 -17.37 -12.09
N VAL A 7 -5.24 -16.78 -11.33
CA VAL A 7 -6.50 -16.23 -11.85
C VAL A 7 -6.23 -15.05 -12.79
N VAL A 8 -5.29 -14.15 -12.46
CA VAL A 8 -4.88 -13.05 -13.35
C VAL A 8 -4.26 -13.59 -14.64
N ARG A 9 -3.38 -14.59 -14.58
CA ARG A 9 -2.78 -15.22 -15.77
C ARG A 9 -3.83 -15.94 -16.64
N HIS A 10 -4.84 -16.55 -16.02
CA HIS A 10 -5.94 -17.23 -16.72
C HIS A 10 -6.95 -16.24 -17.33
N LEU A 11 -7.23 -15.12 -16.67
CA LEU A 11 -8.07 -14.03 -17.19
C LEU A 11 -7.39 -13.27 -18.34
N VAL A 12 -6.09 -12.97 -18.23
CA VAL A 12 -5.31 -12.30 -19.29
C VAL A 12 -5.25 -13.16 -20.57
N ARG A 13 -5.31 -14.49 -20.45
CA ARG A 13 -5.37 -15.42 -21.60
C ARG A 13 -6.75 -15.55 -22.26
N ARG A 14 -7.84 -15.05 -21.65
CA ARG A 14 -9.22 -15.37 -22.10
C ARG A 14 -10.11 -14.21 -22.56
N SER A 15 -9.57 -12.99 -22.74
CA SER A 15 -10.10 -11.88 -23.56
C SER A 15 -9.89 -10.52 -22.89
N CYS A 16 -9.53 -9.53 -23.70
CA CYS A 16 -9.82 -8.12 -23.46
C CYS A 16 -11.34 -7.96 -23.19
N VAL A 17 -11.72 -7.02 -22.31
CA VAL A 17 -13.08 -6.75 -21.81
C VAL A 17 -13.51 -7.62 -20.61
N ALA A 18 -13.13 -7.20 -19.39
CA ALA A 18 -13.97 -7.18 -18.17
C ALA A 18 -13.11 -7.06 -16.89
N VAL A 19 -12.57 -5.88 -16.61
CA VAL A 19 -11.87 -5.60 -15.32
C VAL A 19 -12.83 -5.14 -14.21
N ALA A 20 -14.13 -4.95 -14.49
CA ALA A 20 -15.07 -4.31 -13.55
C ALA A 20 -15.92 -5.24 -12.66
N SER A 21 -15.77 -6.58 -12.71
CA SER A 21 -16.67 -7.50 -11.99
C SER A 21 -16.09 -8.17 -10.74
N TRP A 22 -14.76 -8.23 -10.58
CA TRP A 22 -14.13 -9.08 -9.56
C TRP A 22 -14.00 -8.45 -8.16
N ALA A 23 -14.10 -7.11 -8.05
CA ALA A 23 -13.97 -6.39 -6.77
C ALA A 23 -15.10 -6.68 -5.74
N ARG A 24 -16.19 -7.35 -6.14
CA ARG A 24 -17.35 -7.61 -5.27
C ARG A 24 -17.27 -8.90 -4.44
N SER A 25 -16.27 -9.76 -4.62
CA SER A 25 -16.27 -11.10 -3.98
C SER A 25 -15.45 -11.22 -2.68
N ILE A 26 -14.61 -10.25 -2.32
CA ILE A 26 -13.72 -10.32 -1.13
C ILE A 26 -14.35 -9.66 0.12
N ALA A 27 -15.61 -9.23 0.08
CA ALA A 27 -16.27 -8.53 1.19
C ALA A 27 -17.05 -9.44 2.18
N ARG A 28 -16.83 -10.76 2.20
CA ARG A 28 -17.48 -11.66 3.17
C ARG A 28 -16.46 -12.51 3.91
N GLY A 29 -15.91 -11.95 4.99
CA GLY A 29 -15.01 -12.67 5.88
C GLY A 29 -14.37 -11.85 7.00
N ALA A 30 -15.00 -10.78 7.48
CA ALA A 30 -14.53 -10.07 8.68
C ALA A 30 -15.42 -10.45 9.87
N ARG A 31 -14.98 -11.43 10.68
CA ARG A 31 -15.56 -11.67 12.00
C ARG A 31 -15.13 -10.56 12.93
N VAL A 32 -16.10 -9.79 13.42
CA VAL A 32 -15.98 -8.99 14.65
C VAL A 32 -16.10 -9.97 15.82
N MET A 33 -15.07 -10.13 16.65
CA MET A 33 -15.22 -10.87 17.92
C MET A 33 -14.44 -10.26 19.07
N SER A 34 -15.14 -10.26 20.19
CA SER A 34 -14.86 -9.78 21.54
C SER A 34 -13.89 -10.68 22.31
N SER A 35 -13.37 -10.11 23.40
CA SER A 35 -12.29 -10.60 24.24
C SER A 35 -12.64 -11.83 25.09
N THR A 36 -11.67 -12.74 25.24
CA THR A 36 -11.38 -13.51 26.45
C THR A 36 -9.98 -14.17 26.31
N SER A 37 -9.20 -14.17 27.38
CA SER A 37 -7.82 -14.73 27.48
C SER A 37 -7.79 -15.83 28.58
N PRO A 38 -6.64 -16.46 28.93
CA PRO A 38 -5.89 -17.45 28.13
C PRO A 38 -5.39 -18.65 28.99
N VAL A 39 -4.85 -19.74 28.41
CA VAL A 39 -3.81 -20.60 29.06
C VAL A 39 -3.00 -21.38 27.99
N GLY A 40 -1.67 -21.44 28.14
CA GLY A 40 -0.86 -22.58 27.67
C GLY A 40 0.44 -22.24 26.94
N ALA A 41 1.57 -22.31 27.66
CA ALA A 41 2.93 -22.14 27.16
C ALA A 41 3.50 -23.42 26.51
N SER A 42 4.49 -23.30 25.60
CA SER A 42 5.76 -24.08 25.63
C SER A 42 6.61 -24.03 24.33
N ARG A 43 7.91 -23.78 24.57
CA ARG A 43 9.16 -24.23 23.91
C ARG A 43 9.66 -23.56 22.60
N ALA A 44 10.80 -22.89 22.78
CA ALA A 44 11.61 -22.20 21.77
C ALA A 44 12.71 -23.11 21.18
N GLY A 45 12.92 -23.00 19.86
CA GLY A 45 14.09 -23.50 19.12
C GLY A 45 14.93 -22.33 18.57
N PRO A 46 16.17 -22.59 18.09
CA PRO A 46 17.20 -21.56 18.01
C PRO A 46 17.08 -20.66 16.78
N GLY A 47 17.25 -19.35 17.01
CA GLY A 47 17.98 -18.47 16.10
C GLY A 47 17.33 -18.08 14.77
N ARG A 48 16.04 -17.75 14.75
CA ARG A 48 15.49 -16.85 13.74
C ARG A 48 15.15 -15.56 14.47
N GLU A 49 15.70 -14.42 14.06
CA GLU A 49 15.33 -13.11 14.61
C GLU A 49 13.81 -12.95 14.50
N THR A 50 13.12 -13.36 15.56
CA THR A 50 11.74 -13.04 15.82
C THR A 50 11.77 -11.58 16.19
N ARG A 51 11.39 -10.74 15.24
CA ARG A 51 11.15 -9.33 15.46
C ARG A 51 9.94 -9.16 16.38
N THR A 52 10.09 -9.51 17.66
CA THR A 52 9.23 -9.07 18.76
C THR A 52 9.51 -7.58 18.93
N ARG A 53 8.80 -6.73 18.19
CA ARG A 53 8.91 -5.28 18.37
C ARG A 53 7.72 -4.78 19.16
N ALA A 54 7.90 -4.70 20.47
CA ALA A 54 7.11 -3.85 21.36
C ALA A 54 7.35 -2.33 21.12
N ASP A 55 7.93 -1.96 19.97
CA ASP A 55 8.35 -0.60 19.59
C ASP A 55 8.16 -0.38 18.06
N ALA A 56 7.22 -1.10 17.44
CA ALA A 56 6.99 -1.03 16.01
C ALA A 56 6.25 0.26 15.64
N LYS A 57 7.00 1.31 15.33
CA LYS A 57 6.49 2.48 14.62
C LYS A 57 6.25 2.14 13.15
N PRO A 58 5.09 2.53 12.56
CA PRO A 58 4.86 2.31 11.13
C PRO A 58 5.92 3.11 10.34
N ARG A 59 6.47 2.49 9.29
CA ARG A 59 7.41 3.15 8.37
C ARG A 59 6.72 3.59 7.10
N THR A 60 5.58 2.97 6.78
CA THR A 60 4.82 3.21 5.57
C THR A 60 3.34 3.40 5.88
N ALA A 61 2.71 4.37 5.24
CA ALA A 61 1.28 4.59 5.32
C ALA A 61 0.65 4.70 3.94
N ALA A 62 -0.60 4.28 3.81
CA ALA A 62 -1.41 4.53 2.63
C ALA A 62 -2.69 5.28 2.99
N PHE A 63 -3.04 6.27 2.20
CA PHE A 63 -4.28 7.03 2.29
C PHE A 63 -5.07 6.78 1.02
N VAL A 64 -6.18 6.06 1.17
CA VAL A 64 -7.01 5.57 0.07
C VAL A 64 -8.29 6.39 0.06
N LEU A 65 -8.51 7.17 -1.00
CA LEU A 65 -9.73 7.94 -1.19
C LEU A 65 -10.74 7.09 -1.97
N ALA A 66 -11.78 6.63 -1.28
CA ALA A 66 -12.92 5.95 -1.86
C ALA A 66 -13.78 6.94 -2.64
N ARG A 67 -14.21 6.57 -3.86
CA ARG A 67 -14.99 7.42 -4.79
C ARG A 67 -16.22 8.09 -4.21
N ASP A 68 -16.85 7.47 -3.22
CA ASP A 68 -18.10 7.91 -2.62
C ASP A 68 -17.95 9.10 -1.64
N GLY A 69 -16.73 9.43 -1.22
CA GLY A 69 -16.49 10.46 -0.18
C GLY A 69 -15.59 11.63 -0.56
N ILE A 70 -15.33 11.88 -1.85
CA ILE A 70 -14.30 12.86 -2.28
C ILE A 70 -14.92 14.14 -2.86
N GLY A 71 -14.60 15.29 -2.27
CA GLY A 71 -14.86 16.60 -2.87
C GLY A 71 -14.13 16.78 -4.21
N GLU A 72 -14.77 17.40 -5.21
CA GLU A 72 -14.35 17.35 -6.63
C GLU A 72 -13.00 18.03 -6.96
N ASP A 73 -12.44 18.82 -6.04
CA ASP A 73 -11.24 19.60 -6.29
C ASP A 73 -9.93 18.82 -6.03
N ALA A 74 -9.17 18.59 -7.10
CA ALA A 74 -7.85 17.98 -7.06
C ALA A 74 -6.86 18.77 -6.19
N ARG A 75 -6.93 20.11 -6.22
CA ARG A 75 -6.02 20.97 -5.48
C ARG A 75 -6.25 20.84 -3.98
N ALA A 76 -7.49 21.03 -3.52
CA ALA A 76 -7.85 20.85 -2.11
C ALA A 76 -7.51 19.43 -1.61
N THR A 77 -7.78 18.41 -2.42
CA THR A 77 -7.44 17.02 -2.11
C THR A 77 -5.93 16.84 -1.90
N CYS A 78 -5.12 17.34 -2.82
CA CYS A 78 -3.67 17.24 -2.74
C CYS A 78 -3.10 18.07 -1.57
N GLU A 79 -3.67 19.23 -1.26
CA GLU A 79 -3.28 20.05 -0.10
C GLU A 79 -3.48 19.30 1.22
N ARG A 80 -4.62 18.62 1.35
CA ARG A 80 -4.93 17.80 2.53
C ARG A 80 -4.04 16.57 2.64
N LEU A 81 -3.76 15.89 1.53
CA LEU A 81 -2.85 14.75 1.52
C LEU A 81 -1.39 15.16 1.82
N ALA A 82 -0.92 16.29 1.30
CA ALA A 82 0.41 16.82 1.60
C ALA A 82 0.54 17.22 3.08
N GLU A 83 -0.52 17.77 3.67
CA GLU A 83 -0.59 18.02 5.11
C GLU A 83 -0.49 16.74 5.93
N ILE A 84 -1.26 15.71 5.57
CA ILE A 84 -1.19 14.40 6.24
C ILE A 84 0.20 13.77 6.07
N ALA A 85 0.82 13.91 4.89
CA ALA A 85 2.17 13.43 4.64
C ALA A 85 3.20 14.14 5.55
N SER A 86 3.00 15.43 5.86
CA SER A 86 3.87 16.12 6.81
C SER A 86 3.68 15.64 8.25
N TRP A 87 2.45 15.27 8.64
CA TRP A 87 2.21 14.60 9.92
C TRP A 87 2.90 13.24 9.99
N CYS A 88 2.84 12.47 8.90
CA CYS A 88 3.52 11.17 8.77
C CYS A 88 5.02 11.32 8.97
N GLY A 89 5.67 12.25 8.26
CA GLY A 89 7.09 12.52 8.40
C GLY A 89 7.48 13.01 9.79
N ALA A 90 6.66 13.86 10.41
CA ALA A 90 6.90 14.35 11.77
C ALA A 90 6.83 13.24 12.84
N VAL A 91 6.00 12.22 12.63
CA VAL A 91 6.00 11.02 13.48
C VAL A 91 6.98 9.97 12.99
N GLY A 92 7.73 10.24 11.91
CA GLY A 92 8.78 9.47 11.22
C GLY A 92 8.32 8.20 10.49
N ILE A 93 7.12 8.23 9.93
CA ILE A 93 6.76 7.43 8.76
C ILE A 93 7.56 8.00 7.59
N GLU A 94 8.23 7.14 6.83
CA GLU A 94 9.19 7.54 5.79
C GLU A 94 8.53 7.62 4.40
N ARG A 95 7.43 6.89 4.20
CA ARG A 95 6.77 6.76 2.90
C ARG A 95 5.26 6.76 3.02
N VAL A 96 4.61 7.50 2.13
CA VAL A 96 3.17 7.64 2.04
C VAL A 96 2.70 7.30 0.62
N SER A 97 1.71 6.43 0.49
CA SER A 97 0.96 6.26 -0.76
C SER A 97 -0.35 7.03 -0.70
N ALA A 98 -0.52 7.99 -1.59
CA ALA A 98 -1.76 8.72 -1.80
C ALA A 98 -2.48 8.12 -3.01
N TYR A 99 -3.63 7.50 -2.77
CA TYR A 99 -4.38 6.78 -3.80
C TYR A 99 -5.77 7.37 -4.00
N GLU A 100 -6.09 7.62 -5.26
CA GLU A 100 -7.45 7.93 -5.71
C GLU A 100 -7.68 7.27 -7.07
N SER A 101 -8.77 6.52 -7.20
CA SER A 101 -8.95 5.59 -8.32
C SER A 101 -9.21 6.25 -9.68
N SER A 102 -9.80 7.45 -9.73
CA SER A 102 -10.08 8.18 -10.98
C SER A 102 -8.86 8.90 -11.56
N GLY A 103 -7.80 9.06 -10.76
CA GLY A 103 -6.57 9.74 -11.18
C GLY A 103 -6.44 11.18 -10.70
N ARG A 104 -7.32 11.67 -9.83
CA ARG A 104 -7.31 13.04 -9.30
C ARG A 104 -6.00 13.44 -8.63
N VAL A 105 -5.30 12.47 -8.05
CA VAL A 105 -3.99 12.68 -7.40
C VAL A 105 -2.83 12.34 -8.34
N ALA A 106 -3.03 11.42 -9.27
CA ALA A 106 -1.96 10.80 -10.06
C ALA A 106 -1.98 11.17 -11.55
N ASP A 107 -2.91 12.00 -12.03
CA ASP A 107 -2.84 12.61 -13.36
C ASP A 107 -1.88 13.81 -13.38
N GLY A 108 -1.69 14.46 -14.53
CA GLY A 108 -0.77 15.60 -14.64
C GLY A 108 -1.12 16.75 -13.68
N ARG A 109 -2.40 17.11 -13.59
CA ARG A 109 -2.87 18.23 -12.74
C ARG A 109 -2.77 17.91 -11.26
N GLY A 110 -3.12 16.69 -10.86
CA GLY A 110 -3.00 16.18 -9.50
C GLY A 110 -1.54 16.11 -9.04
N ARG A 111 -0.64 15.64 -9.92
CA ARG A 111 0.81 15.63 -9.65
C ARG A 111 1.36 17.04 -9.43
N ASP A 112 0.95 18.00 -10.26
CA ASP A 112 1.36 19.39 -10.11
C ASP A 112 0.79 20.01 -8.83
N ALA A 113 -0.48 19.78 -8.53
CA ALA A 113 -1.10 20.24 -7.28
C ALA A 113 -0.45 19.61 -6.03
N MET A 114 -0.12 18.32 -6.07
CA MET A 114 0.60 17.62 -5.00
C MET A 114 2.01 18.17 -4.81
N ARG A 115 2.73 18.43 -5.91
CA ARG A 115 4.05 19.06 -5.90
C ARG A 115 4.01 20.42 -5.21
N ASP A 116 3.11 21.30 -5.64
CA ASP A 116 2.95 22.66 -5.09
C ASP A 116 2.55 22.64 -3.61
N ALA A 117 1.71 21.68 -3.22
CA ALA A 117 1.30 21.49 -1.84
C ALA A 117 2.47 21.00 -0.95
N LEU A 118 3.21 20.00 -1.41
CA LEU A 118 4.40 19.49 -0.72
C LEU A 118 5.49 20.56 -0.62
N GLU A 119 5.72 21.35 -1.66
CA GLU A 119 6.74 22.39 -1.66
C GLU A 119 6.43 23.49 -0.64
N ARG A 120 5.19 24.00 -0.61
CA ARG A 120 4.76 24.97 0.40
C ARG A 120 4.91 24.42 1.82
N ARG A 121 4.50 23.17 2.03
CA ARG A 121 4.60 22.51 3.35
C ARG A 121 6.05 22.28 3.75
N ALA A 122 6.90 21.83 2.82
CA ALA A 122 8.32 21.58 3.04
C ALA A 122 9.05 22.85 3.50
N ARG A 123 8.80 23.99 2.85
CA ARG A 123 9.36 25.29 3.25
C ARG A 123 8.86 25.74 4.62
N ARG A 124 7.57 25.54 4.91
CA ARG A 124 6.95 25.98 6.17
C ARG A 124 7.31 25.11 7.37
N ASP A 125 7.34 23.79 7.18
CA ASP A 125 7.49 22.79 8.24
C ASP A 125 8.93 22.23 8.33
N GLY A 126 9.82 22.59 7.39
CA GLY A 126 11.26 22.29 7.47
C GLY A 126 11.66 20.86 7.10
N PHE A 127 11.04 20.26 6.07
CA PHE A 127 11.33 18.89 5.62
C PHE A 127 11.69 18.80 4.14
N ALA A 128 12.24 17.66 3.72
CA ALA A 128 12.46 17.33 2.31
C ALA A 128 11.42 16.32 1.82
N TYR A 129 11.09 16.37 0.53
CA TYR A 129 10.15 15.44 -0.06
C TYR A 129 10.65 14.87 -1.39
N VAL A 130 10.18 13.66 -1.68
CA VAL A 130 10.31 13.02 -2.99
C VAL A 130 8.91 12.63 -3.44
N LEU A 131 8.42 13.26 -4.51
CA LEU A 131 7.15 12.90 -5.11
C LEU A 131 7.41 11.91 -6.25
N ARG A 132 6.69 10.81 -6.24
CA ARG A 132 6.80 9.70 -7.20
C ARG A 132 5.45 9.39 -7.81
N ALA A 133 5.49 8.87 -9.02
CA ALA A 133 4.31 8.35 -9.71
C ALA A 133 4.65 7.04 -10.39
N CYS A 134 3.63 6.19 -10.57
CA CYS A 134 3.76 4.97 -11.33
C CYS A 134 3.47 5.23 -12.81
N ASP A 135 4.29 4.67 -13.68
CA ASP A 135 4.08 4.61 -15.12
C ASP A 135 3.56 3.23 -15.50
N ARG A 136 2.25 3.14 -15.70
CA ARG A 136 1.56 1.92 -16.14
C ARG A 136 2.10 1.43 -17.49
N GLU A 137 2.33 2.33 -18.46
CA GLU A 137 2.77 1.95 -19.81
C GLU A 137 4.16 1.30 -19.76
N ASN A 138 4.98 1.72 -18.80
CA ASN A 138 6.26 1.10 -18.48
C ASN A 138 6.16 -0.01 -17.40
N GLY A 139 5.03 -0.73 -17.36
CA GLY A 139 4.84 -1.89 -16.49
C GLY A 139 4.77 -1.57 -15.00
N GLY A 140 4.36 -0.36 -14.62
CA GLY A 140 4.29 0.11 -13.24
C GLY A 140 5.62 0.64 -12.70
N LYS A 141 6.50 1.15 -13.56
CA LYS A 141 7.76 1.75 -13.13
C LYS A 141 7.51 2.96 -12.24
N ILE A 142 8.22 3.05 -11.12
CA ILE A 142 8.07 4.16 -10.19
C ILE A 142 9.12 5.21 -10.54
N ASP A 143 8.67 6.34 -11.08
CA ASP A 143 9.53 7.47 -11.43
C ASP A 143 9.41 8.59 -10.41
N VAL A 144 10.53 9.25 -10.11
CA VAL A 144 10.54 10.46 -9.29
C VAL A 144 10.19 11.64 -10.18
N ILE A 145 9.06 12.28 -9.88
CA ILE A 145 8.53 13.39 -10.68
C ILE A 145 8.85 14.76 -10.07
N ALA A 146 9.14 14.82 -8.76
CA ALA A 146 9.65 16.03 -8.12
C ALA A 146 10.47 15.71 -6.86
N ARG A 147 11.39 16.61 -6.52
CA ARG A 147 12.09 16.66 -5.24
C ARG A 147 12.12 18.10 -4.77
N GLY A 148 12.05 18.31 -3.46
CA GLY A 148 12.21 19.62 -2.87
C GLY A 148 12.51 19.53 -1.38
N GLY A 149 12.74 20.66 -0.74
CA GLY A 149 12.99 20.72 0.69
C GLY A 149 12.92 22.13 1.26
N GLY A 150 13.04 22.23 2.58
CA GLY A 150 13.06 23.50 3.30
C GLY A 150 14.25 24.39 2.93
N ASP A 151 14.06 25.71 3.09
CA ASP A 151 15.10 26.70 2.83
C ASP A 151 16.19 26.60 3.91
N GLY A 152 17.38 26.12 3.53
CA GLY A 152 18.55 26.09 4.41
C GLY A 152 19.12 24.69 4.70
N GLY A 153 19.76 24.08 3.70
CA GLY A 153 20.86 23.10 3.82
C GLY A 153 20.64 21.75 4.52
N SER A 154 19.72 21.63 5.48
CA SER A 154 19.50 20.41 6.26
C SER A 154 18.02 20.29 6.63
N SER A 155 17.28 19.49 5.86
CA SER A 155 15.92 19.09 6.23
C SER A 155 15.92 18.21 7.48
N ALA A 156 14.98 18.43 8.40
CA ALA A 156 14.88 17.62 9.62
C ALA A 156 14.59 16.14 9.34
N TRP A 157 13.83 15.87 8.27
CA TRP A 157 13.48 14.54 7.80
C TRP A 157 13.08 14.60 6.32
N THR A 158 13.03 13.44 5.67
CA THR A 158 12.56 13.29 4.28
C THR A 158 11.32 12.40 4.24
N ILE A 159 10.31 12.78 3.46
CA ILE A 159 9.13 11.94 3.18
C ILE A 159 9.04 11.61 1.69
N GLU A 160 8.80 10.34 1.38
CA GLU A 160 8.48 9.93 0.01
C GLU A 160 6.97 9.79 -0.16
N VAL A 161 6.43 10.38 -1.23
CA VAL A 161 4.99 10.35 -1.53
C VAL A 161 4.78 9.67 -2.88
N ASP A 162 4.02 8.58 -2.92
CA ASP A 162 3.57 7.91 -4.13
C ASP A 162 2.17 8.40 -4.50
N ALA A 163 2.03 9.11 -5.61
CA ALA A 163 0.73 9.45 -6.20
C ALA A 163 0.26 8.30 -7.09
N LEU A 164 -0.84 7.65 -6.71
CA LEU A 164 -1.34 6.42 -7.34
C LEU A 164 -2.79 6.56 -7.81
N ARG A 165 -3.12 5.86 -8.90
CA ARG A 165 -4.50 5.62 -9.37
C ARG A 165 -4.78 4.14 -9.64
N ALA A 166 -6.02 3.82 -9.97
CA ALA A 166 -6.44 2.45 -10.21
C ALA A 166 -5.61 1.73 -11.27
N GLU A 167 -5.25 2.42 -12.36
CA GLU A 167 -4.44 1.83 -13.42
C GLU A 167 -3.02 1.48 -12.99
N ASP A 168 -2.47 2.22 -12.02
CA ASP A 168 -1.11 2.05 -11.52
C ASP A 168 -1.05 0.88 -10.54
N ALA A 169 -2.14 0.68 -9.79
CA ALA A 169 -2.15 -0.13 -8.60
C ALA A 169 -1.72 -1.59 -8.83
N CYS A 170 -2.12 -2.15 -9.96
CA CYS A 170 -1.80 -3.54 -10.32
C CYS A 170 -0.79 -3.64 -11.46
N ALA A 171 -0.27 -2.52 -11.99
CA ALA A 171 0.57 -2.52 -13.19
C ALA A 171 1.84 -3.37 -13.00
N ALA A 172 2.52 -3.20 -11.86
CA ALA A 172 3.72 -3.96 -11.52
C ALA A 172 3.43 -5.46 -11.38
N LEU A 173 2.31 -5.82 -10.73
CA LEU A 173 1.92 -7.21 -10.54
C LEU A 173 1.53 -7.88 -11.86
N VAL A 174 0.80 -7.19 -12.72
CA VAL A 174 0.42 -7.67 -14.06
C VAL A 174 1.66 -7.83 -14.94
N ALA A 175 2.58 -6.87 -14.91
CA ALA A 175 3.84 -6.94 -15.63
C ALA A 175 4.70 -8.13 -15.14
N ALA A 176 4.80 -8.33 -13.82
CA ALA A 176 5.50 -9.46 -13.23
C ALA A 176 4.84 -10.79 -13.60
N ALA A 177 3.51 -10.90 -13.51
CA ALA A 177 2.80 -12.13 -13.86
C ALA A 177 2.95 -12.51 -15.35
N THR A 178 3.17 -11.52 -16.22
CA THR A 178 3.31 -11.73 -17.67
C THR A 178 4.76 -11.95 -18.10
N ARG A 179 5.72 -11.33 -17.41
CA ARG A 179 7.12 -11.21 -17.88
C ARG A 179 8.17 -11.76 -16.90
N ALA A 180 7.80 -12.02 -15.66
CA ALA A 180 8.68 -12.77 -14.78
C ALA A 180 8.67 -14.21 -15.31
N ASP A 181 9.85 -14.71 -15.64
CA ASP A 181 10.05 -16.11 -15.99
C ASP A 181 9.86 -16.96 -14.72
N VAL A 182 8.60 -17.16 -14.37
CA VAL A 182 8.17 -18.08 -13.33
C VAL A 182 7.81 -19.34 -14.08
N GLU A 183 8.80 -20.23 -14.24
CA GLU A 183 8.61 -21.58 -14.77
C GLU A 183 7.28 -22.13 -14.24
N SER A 184 6.38 -22.48 -15.15
CA SER A 184 5.20 -23.25 -14.79
C SER A 184 5.71 -24.58 -14.27
N VAL A 185 5.31 -24.93 -13.05
CA VAL A 185 5.36 -26.34 -12.65
C VAL A 185 4.49 -27.05 -13.67
N ASP A 186 5.11 -27.89 -14.50
CA ASP A 186 4.36 -28.82 -15.34
C ASP A 186 3.39 -29.57 -14.42
N ASP A 187 2.11 -29.62 -14.82
CA ASP A 187 1.06 -30.35 -14.12
C ASP A 187 1.32 -31.87 -14.23
N GLU A 188 2.44 -32.35 -13.70
CA GLU A 188 2.60 -33.76 -13.36
C GLU A 188 1.69 -34.02 -12.16
N ARG A 189 0.62 -34.77 -12.46
CA ARG A 189 -0.42 -35.22 -11.54
C ARG A 189 0.16 -36.21 -10.53
N ASP A 190 0.95 -35.71 -9.58
CA ASP A 190 1.38 -36.52 -8.44
C ASP A 190 0.48 -36.26 -7.24
N GLU A 191 -0.22 -37.33 -6.86
CA GLU A 191 -1.27 -37.44 -5.86
C GLU A 191 -0.75 -37.34 -4.41
N ASP A 192 0.11 -36.37 -4.07
CA ASP A 192 0.61 -36.20 -2.69
C ASP A 192 0.45 -34.74 -2.20
N HIS A 193 -0.71 -34.47 -1.59
CA HIS A 193 -1.16 -33.11 -1.27
C HIS A 193 -0.57 -32.49 0.02
N GLU A 194 0.19 -33.21 0.85
CA GLU A 194 0.63 -32.69 2.15
C GLU A 194 1.93 -31.86 2.12
N GLY A 195 2.71 -31.88 1.02
CA GLY A 195 4.00 -31.16 0.90
C GLY A 195 3.99 -29.84 0.12
N ARG A 196 2.95 -29.57 -0.71
CA ARG A 196 2.94 -28.48 -1.71
C ARG A 196 2.71 -27.06 -1.15
N ALA A 197 2.38 -26.92 0.13
CA ALA A 197 2.09 -25.60 0.74
C ALA A 197 3.30 -24.62 0.74
N PHE A 198 4.52 -25.11 0.48
CA PHE A 198 5.75 -24.33 0.53
C PHE A 198 6.37 -23.99 -0.84
N GLU A 199 6.03 -24.67 -1.93
CA GLU A 199 6.59 -24.36 -3.28
C GLU A 199 6.15 -22.99 -3.77
N ASN A 200 4.90 -22.64 -3.49
CA ASN A 200 4.31 -21.35 -3.78
C ASN A 200 5.06 -20.14 -3.18
N LYS A 201 5.81 -20.34 -2.08
CA LYS A 201 6.61 -19.27 -1.46
C LYS A 201 7.82 -18.88 -2.30
N ARG A 202 8.39 -19.81 -3.07
CA ARG A 202 9.53 -19.51 -3.98
C ARG A 202 9.09 -18.56 -5.10
N HIS A 203 7.86 -18.70 -5.59
CA HIS A 203 7.31 -17.83 -6.64
C HIS A 203 7.00 -16.41 -6.15
N VAL A 204 6.51 -16.26 -4.92
CA VAL A 204 6.31 -14.92 -4.30
C VAL A 204 7.64 -14.15 -4.24
N GLY A 205 8.71 -14.80 -3.77
CA GLY A 205 10.04 -14.18 -3.70
C GLY A 205 10.61 -13.81 -5.08
N LYS A 206 10.43 -14.67 -6.09
CA LYS A 206 10.83 -14.37 -7.49
C LYS A 206 10.08 -13.16 -8.06
N ILE A 207 8.76 -13.09 -7.86
CA ILE A 207 7.90 -11.99 -8.34
C ILE A 207 8.30 -10.67 -7.67
N GLU A 208 8.47 -10.64 -6.35
CA GLU A 208 8.89 -9.42 -5.66
C GLU A 208 10.29 -8.97 -6.07
N ARG A 209 11.24 -9.90 -6.17
CA ARG A 209 12.59 -9.59 -6.66
C ARG A 209 12.52 -8.97 -8.06
N TRP A 210 11.77 -9.59 -8.96
CA TRP A 210 11.59 -9.08 -10.32
C TRP A 210 11.03 -7.66 -10.34
N MET A 211 10.04 -7.34 -9.49
CA MET A 211 9.48 -5.99 -9.36
C MET A 211 10.49 -5.01 -8.76
N ARG A 212 11.27 -5.42 -7.76
CA ARG A 212 12.30 -4.57 -7.12
C ARG A 212 13.42 -4.22 -8.06
N ASP A 213 13.97 -5.21 -8.78
CA ASP A 213 15.09 -5.04 -9.70
C ASP A 213 14.76 -4.10 -10.87
N ARG A 214 13.47 -3.92 -11.17
CA ARG A 214 12.98 -3.03 -12.23
C ARG A 214 12.54 -1.66 -11.71
N GLY A 215 12.48 -1.46 -10.40
CA GLY A 215 11.97 -0.22 -9.80
C GLY A 215 10.45 -0.09 -9.83
N ASN A 216 9.72 -1.21 -9.88
CA ASN A 216 8.26 -1.25 -9.99
C ASN A 216 7.60 -1.70 -8.67
N PHE A 217 8.39 -1.95 -7.62
CA PHE A 217 7.90 -2.47 -6.35
C PHE A 217 7.43 -1.35 -5.41
N LEU A 218 6.11 -1.18 -5.30
CA LEU A 218 5.52 -0.38 -4.22
C LEU A 218 5.76 -1.07 -2.88
N THR A 219 6.19 -0.29 -1.88
CA THR A 219 6.44 -0.82 -0.54
C THR A 219 5.10 -1.20 0.11
N PRO A 220 5.00 -2.38 0.75
CA PRO A 220 3.81 -2.74 1.52
C PRO A 220 3.51 -1.69 2.59
N ALA A 221 2.23 -1.41 2.83
CA ALA A 221 1.81 -0.43 3.82
C ALA A 221 1.71 -1.09 5.21
N ASP A 222 2.22 -0.42 6.24
CA ASP A 222 2.03 -0.83 7.63
C ASP A 222 0.63 -0.40 8.12
N VAL A 223 0.26 0.84 7.78
CA VAL A 223 -1.04 1.46 8.13
C VAL A 223 -1.74 1.91 6.86
N VAL A 224 -3.03 1.62 6.75
CA VAL A 224 -3.88 2.10 5.66
C VAL A 224 -5.06 2.85 6.26
N VAL A 225 -5.30 4.08 5.81
CA VAL A 225 -6.51 4.83 6.16
C VAL A 225 -7.34 4.98 4.90
N VAL A 226 -8.55 4.41 4.94
CA VAL A 226 -9.53 4.50 3.86
C VAL A 226 -10.51 5.60 4.20
N PHE A 227 -10.68 6.55 3.29
CA PHE A 227 -11.63 7.66 3.42
C PHE A 227 -12.84 7.44 2.51
N GLY A 228 -14.04 7.46 3.07
CA GLY A 228 -15.30 7.33 2.30
C GLY A 228 -16.48 6.99 3.20
N GLU A 229 -17.71 7.14 2.70
CA GLU A 229 -18.90 6.72 3.44
C GLU A 229 -18.90 5.20 3.66
N VAL A 230 -18.49 4.45 2.63
CA VAL A 230 -18.38 3.00 2.66
C VAL A 230 -16.90 2.59 2.63
N PHE A 231 -16.56 1.60 3.46
CA PHE A 231 -15.23 1.02 3.42
C PHE A 231 -15.02 0.22 2.13
N HIS A 232 -14.22 0.74 1.20
CA HIS A 232 -13.73 -0.01 0.05
C HIS A 232 -12.36 0.50 -0.42
N LEU A 233 -11.54 -0.40 -0.96
CA LEU A 233 -10.17 -0.06 -1.41
C LEU A 233 -10.10 0.44 -2.86
N ASP A 234 -11.22 0.33 -3.59
CA ASP A 234 -11.40 0.79 -4.97
C ASP A 234 -10.25 0.47 -5.93
N GLY A 235 -9.63 -0.72 -5.77
CA GLY A 235 -8.52 -1.16 -6.60
C GLY A 235 -7.11 -0.82 -6.10
N TYR A 236 -6.94 -0.26 -4.90
CA TYR A 236 -5.62 -0.08 -4.28
C TYR A 236 -4.80 -1.39 -4.31
N PRO A 237 -3.47 -1.35 -4.57
CA PRO A 237 -2.67 -2.54 -4.82
C PRO A 237 -2.86 -3.66 -3.78
N PRO A 238 -3.47 -4.80 -4.13
CA PRO A 238 -3.76 -5.84 -3.15
C PRO A 238 -2.49 -6.53 -2.62
N TRP A 239 -1.40 -6.53 -3.41
CA TRP A 239 -0.13 -7.13 -2.97
C TRP A 239 0.49 -6.36 -1.80
N GLN A 240 0.28 -5.05 -1.71
CA GLN A 240 0.87 -4.19 -0.68
C GLN A 240 0.10 -4.22 0.65
N LEU A 241 -1.05 -4.90 0.70
CA LEU A 241 -1.96 -4.90 1.85
C LEU A 241 -1.84 -6.12 2.77
N TYR A 242 -0.98 -7.08 2.45
CA TYR A 242 -0.99 -8.41 3.08
C TYR A 242 -0.79 -8.41 4.61
N ALA A 243 -0.20 -7.35 5.17
CA ALA A 243 0.07 -7.18 6.59
C ALA A 243 -0.34 -5.80 7.12
N ALA A 244 -1.14 -5.06 6.35
CA ALA A 244 -1.50 -3.70 6.67
C ALA A 244 -2.63 -3.67 7.72
N GLU A 245 -2.48 -2.82 8.74
CA GLU A 245 -3.59 -2.48 9.63
C GLU A 245 -4.44 -1.40 8.97
N MET A 246 -5.74 -1.69 8.80
CA MET A 246 -6.66 -0.81 8.07
C MET A 246 -7.57 -0.05 9.03
N PHE A 247 -7.71 1.24 8.78
CA PHE A 247 -8.58 2.16 9.49
C PHE A 247 -9.53 2.81 8.50
N HIS A 248 -10.73 3.12 8.96
CA HIS A 248 -11.77 3.75 8.15
C HIS A 248 -12.14 5.10 8.74
N GLU A 249 -12.17 6.12 7.90
CA GLU A 249 -12.63 7.47 8.23
C GLU A 249 -13.62 7.92 7.14
N THR A 250 -14.57 8.77 7.48
CA THR A 250 -15.62 9.18 6.53
C THR A 250 -15.18 10.29 5.59
N SER A 251 -14.33 11.20 6.05
CA SER A 251 -13.97 12.41 5.31
C SER A 251 -12.48 12.75 5.48
N LEU A 252 -11.83 13.04 4.35
CA LEU A 252 -10.46 13.57 4.29
C LEU A 252 -10.38 14.98 4.89
N GLU A 253 -11.40 15.80 4.68
CA GLU A 253 -11.46 17.18 5.15
C GLU A 253 -11.59 17.23 6.68
N ALA A 254 -12.44 16.38 7.26
CA ALA A 254 -12.63 16.28 8.70
C ALA A 254 -11.53 15.44 9.42
N PHE A 255 -10.50 14.99 8.70
CA PHE A 255 -9.42 14.19 9.27
C PHE A 255 -8.36 15.08 9.94
N THR A 256 -8.28 15.03 11.26
CA THR A 256 -7.38 15.92 12.02
C THR A 256 -6.08 15.22 12.42
N ARG A 257 -5.10 16.01 12.84
CA ARG A 257 -3.82 15.49 13.36
C ARG A 257 -4.03 14.61 14.59
N GLU A 258 -5.04 14.91 15.42
CA GLU A 258 -5.41 14.12 16.60
C GLU A 258 -6.00 12.77 16.21
N LYS A 259 -6.84 12.72 15.16
CA LYS A 259 -7.34 11.45 14.59
C LYS A 259 -6.19 10.59 14.08
N PHE A 260 -5.27 11.20 13.33
CA PHE A 260 -4.07 10.52 12.85
C PHE A 260 -3.21 9.99 14.00
N ALA A 261 -2.93 10.79 15.03
CA ALA A 261 -2.16 10.36 16.20
C ALA A 261 -2.81 9.15 16.91
N ARG A 262 -4.15 9.13 17.03
CA ARG A 262 -4.88 7.97 17.57
C ARG A 262 -4.74 6.72 16.71
N ILE A 263 -4.70 6.85 15.39
CA ILE A 263 -4.48 5.72 14.48
C ILE A 263 -3.07 5.14 14.67
N VAL A 264 -2.05 6.00 14.74
CA VAL A 264 -0.66 5.57 14.99
C VAL A 264 -0.54 4.86 16.34
N GLU A 265 -1.20 5.37 17.37
CA GLU A 265 -1.20 4.74 18.69
C GLU A 265 -1.93 3.39 18.71
N LYS A 266 -3.07 3.29 18.01
CA LYS A 266 -3.76 2.00 17.82
C LYS A 266 -2.85 1.00 17.12
N TYR A 267 -2.18 1.39 16.04
CA TYR A 267 -1.24 0.51 15.34
C TYR A 267 -0.15 -0.02 16.28
N ARG A 268 0.45 0.85 17.11
CA ARG A 268 1.51 0.47 18.07
C ARG A 268 1.05 -0.53 19.12
N THR A 269 -0.22 -0.46 19.51
CA THR A 269 -0.82 -1.32 20.54
C THR A 269 -1.46 -2.58 19.96
N THR A 270 -1.68 -2.64 18.64
CA THR A 270 -2.18 -3.84 17.96
C THR A 270 -1.13 -4.94 17.96
N ALA A 271 -1.48 -6.10 18.53
CA ALA A 271 -0.66 -7.29 18.46
C ALA A 271 -0.70 -7.90 17.05
N GLN A 272 0.32 -7.63 16.24
CA GLN A 272 0.47 -8.27 14.93
C GLN A 272 0.92 -9.72 15.10
N ARG A 273 0.01 -10.67 14.87
CA ARG A 273 0.26 -12.10 15.10
C ARG A 273 0.88 -12.81 13.91
N PHE A 274 0.85 -12.23 12.70
CA PHE A 274 1.43 -12.80 11.47
C PHE A 274 1.16 -14.31 11.29
N GLY A 275 -0.04 -14.76 11.70
CA GLY A 275 -0.45 -16.17 11.63
C GLY A 275 0.17 -17.10 12.68
N ARG A 276 0.67 -16.57 13.81
CA ARG A 276 1.13 -17.32 14.99
C ARG A 276 0.12 -17.26 16.14
#